data_AF-A0A7C5LFP7-F1
#
_entry.id   AF-A0A7C5LFP7-F1
#
_cell.length_a   1.000
_cell.length_b   1.000
_cell.length_c   1.000
_cell.angle_alpha   90.00
_cell.angle_beta   90.00
_cell.angle_gamma   90.00
#
_symmetry.space_group_name_H-M   'P 1'
#
loop_
_entity.id
_entity.type
_entity.pdbx_description
1 polymer ?
#
loop_
_entity_poly.entity_id
_entity_poly.type
_entity_poly.pdbx_seq_one_letter_code
_entity_poly.pdbx_strand_id
1 'polypeptide(L)'
;MTLSTQPQLDLFRRNGQPAIALRAAHRLELDVMELTLKLRGRRWVVKTDLMKELGWSERRIQDAKEHSDGRIISSSRRGYCLGEEATVEEYREAMNEQRARARTILSGYLKMARRFHQLQPTAAA
;
A
#
# COMPACT_ATOMS: atom_id res chain seq x y z
N MET A 1 -52.07 15.65 -2.56
CA MET A 1 -50.87 15.62 -3.42
C MET A 1 -49.72 15.02 -2.60
N THR A 2 -49.50 13.71 -2.73
CA THR A 2 -48.44 13.00 -2.02
C THR A 2 -47.14 13.17 -2.78
N LEU A 3 -46.25 14.02 -2.26
CA LEU A 3 -44.89 14.17 -2.77
C LEU A 3 -44.13 12.86 -2.52
N SER A 4 -43.80 12.23 -3.65
CA SER A 4 -43.11 10.96 -3.77
C SER A 4 -41.76 10.95 -3.04
N THR A 5 -41.53 9.90 -2.26
CA THR A 5 -40.31 9.52 -1.52
C THR A 5 -39.10 9.18 -2.42
N GLN A 6 -39.10 9.62 -3.67
CA GLN A 6 -38.10 9.26 -4.68
C GLN A 6 -36.76 10.05 -4.68
N PRO A 7 -36.59 11.26 -4.12
CA PRO A 7 -35.30 11.96 -4.27
C PRO A 7 -34.18 11.41 -3.37
N GLN A 8 -34.49 10.58 -2.36
CA GLN A 8 -33.47 10.00 -1.46
C GLN A 8 -32.81 8.72 -2.01
N LEU A 9 -33.49 7.98 -2.89
CA LEU A 9 -32.97 6.75 -3.49
C LEU A 9 -31.95 7.01 -4.60
N ASP A 10 -32.06 8.14 -5.32
CA ASP A 10 -31.09 8.50 -6.37
C ASP A 10 -29.76 9.04 -5.82
N LEU A 11 -29.77 9.62 -4.61
CA LEU A 11 -28.56 9.96 -3.86
C LEU A 11 -27.80 8.71 -3.41
N PHE A 12 -28.50 7.63 -3.02
CA PHE A 12 -27.88 6.34 -2.71
C PHE A 12 -27.30 5.64 -3.95
N ARG A 13 -27.91 5.77 -5.13
CA ARG A 13 -27.36 5.23 -6.39
C ARG A 13 -26.15 6.00 -6.90
N ARG A 14 -26.10 7.33 -6.71
CA ARG A 14 -24.90 8.13 -7.00
C ARG A 14 -23.78 7.90 -5.97
N ASN A 15 -24.14 7.54 -4.73
CA ASN A 15 -23.21 7.15 -3.65
C ASN A 15 -22.99 5.62 -3.58
N GLY A 16 -22.96 4.89 -4.70
CA GLY A 16 -22.55 3.47 -4.70
C GLY A 16 -21.07 3.24 -4.34
N GLN A 17 -20.27 4.32 -4.27
CA GLN A 17 -18.84 4.31 -3.95
C GLN A 17 -18.51 3.87 -2.51
N PRO A 18 -19.18 4.33 -1.43
CA PRO A 18 -18.92 3.87 -0.08
C PRO A 18 -19.07 2.36 0.10
N ALA A 19 -20.05 1.69 -0.49
CA ALA A 19 -20.20 0.24 -0.32
C ALA A 19 -19.12 -0.58 -1.06
N ILE A 20 -18.56 -0.05 -2.14
CA ILE A 20 -17.45 -0.67 -2.88
C ILE A 20 -16.13 -0.39 -2.17
N ALA A 21 -15.91 0.86 -1.74
CA ALA A 21 -14.75 1.27 -0.96
C ALA A 21 -14.68 0.57 0.40
N LEU A 22 -15.81 0.42 1.09
CA LEU A 22 -15.91 -0.30 2.36
C LEU A 22 -15.61 -1.79 2.18
N ARG A 23 -16.10 -2.42 1.10
CA ARG A 23 -15.76 -3.81 0.76
C ARG A 23 -14.28 -3.97 0.40
N ALA A 24 -13.69 -3.00 -0.29
CA ALA A 24 -12.27 -2.99 -0.61
C ALA A 24 -11.40 -2.82 0.64
N ALA A 25 -11.79 -1.92 1.56
CA ALA A 25 -11.13 -1.72 2.85
C ALA A 25 -11.21 -2.98 3.71
N HIS A 26 -12.40 -3.58 3.84
CA HIS A 26 -12.59 -4.86 4.55
C HIS A 26 -11.73 -5.98 3.97
N ARG A 27 -11.63 -6.06 2.63
CA ARG A 27 -10.77 -7.05 1.97
C ARG A 27 -9.30 -6.81 2.30
N LEU A 28 -8.84 -5.57 2.33
CA LEU A 28 -7.46 -5.23 2.64
C LEU A 28 -7.11 -5.54 4.11
N GLU A 29 -8.04 -5.30 5.03
CA GLU A 29 -7.89 -5.72 6.45
C GLU A 29 -7.79 -7.24 6.59
N LEU A 30 -8.60 -8.00 5.86
CA LEU A 30 -8.50 -9.46 5.82
C LEU A 30 -7.16 -9.91 5.23
N ASP A 31 -6.67 -9.24 4.18
CA ASP A 31 -5.37 -9.53 3.58
C ASP A 31 -4.23 -9.23 4.57
N VAL A 32 -4.30 -8.13 5.33
CA VAL A 32 -3.34 -7.83 6.40
C VAL A 32 -3.35 -8.93 7.46
N MET A 33 -4.53 -9.37 7.88
CA MET A 33 -4.68 -10.42 8.89
C MET A 33 -4.12 -11.75 8.40
N GLU A 34 -4.45 -12.18 7.18
CA GLU A 34 -3.97 -13.43 6.59
C GLU A 34 -2.44 -13.39 6.41
N LEU A 35 -1.89 -12.29 5.92
CA LEU A 35 -0.45 -12.10 5.77
C LEU A 35 0.26 -12.13 7.14
N THR A 36 -0.33 -11.50 8.16
CA THR A 36 0.20 -11.51 9.53
C THR A 36 0.24 -12.93 10.08
N LEU A 37 -0.86 -13.69 9.94
CA LEU A 37 -0.94 -15.09 10.38
C LEU A 37 0.10 -15.95 9.67
N LYS A 38 0.34 -15.70 8.38
CA LYS A 38 1.30 -16.44 7.59
C LYS A 38 2.75 -16.20 8.01
N LEU A 39 3.05 -14.98 8.43
CA LEU A 39 4.39 -14.57 8.89
C LEU A 39 4.64 -14.87 10.37
N ARG A 40 3.60 -15.16 11.15
CA ARG A 40 3.71 -15.39 12.59
C ARG A 40 4.67 -16.54 12.93
N GLY A 41 5.59 -16.30 13.86
CA GLY A 41 6.60 -17.27 14.27
C GLY A 41 7.64 -17.61 13.19
N ARG A 42 7.65 -16.86 12.07
CA ARG A 42 8.63 -16.99 10.99
C ARG A 42 9.51 -15.75 10.99
N ARG A 43 10.83 -15.96 10.91
CA ARG A 43 11.79 -14.85 10.97
C ARG A 43 11.78 -13.99 9.70
N TRP A 44 12.09 -14.57 8.54
CA TRP A 44 11.99 -13.91 7.23
C TRP A 44 11.45 -14.91 6.22
N VAL A 45 10.49 -14.49 5.40
CA VAL A 45 9.90 -15.31 4.35
C VAL A 45 10.19 -14.66 3.00
N VAL A 46 10.80 -15.42 2.09
CA VAL A 46 11.15 -14.96 0.75
C VAL A 46 9.88 -14.62 -0.04
N LYS A 47 9.94 -13.56 -0.85
CA LYS A 47 8.78 -13.05 -1.59
C LYS A 47 8.12 -14.12 -2.47
N THR A 48 8.91 -14.88 -3.22
CA THR A 48 8.43 -15.91 -4.15
C THR A 48 7.70 -17.04 -3.42
N ASP A 49 8.20 -17.42 -2.26
CA ASP A 49 7.59 -18.48 -1.44
C ASP A 49 6.27 -17.99 -0.86
N LEU A 50 6.24 -16.76 -0.36
CA LEU A 50 5.03 -16.14 0.17
C LEU A 50 3.94 -15.99 -0.91
N MET A 51 4.33 -15.58 -2.13
CA MET A 51 3.43 -15.53 -3.29
C MET A 51 2.88 -16.92 -3.63
N LYS A 52 3.73 -17.95 -3.63
CA LYS A 52 3.31 -19.32 -3.92
C LYS A 52 2.40 -19.90 -2.83
N GLU A 53 2.73 -19.66 -1.57
CA GLU A 53 1.97 -20.18 -0.42
C GLU A 53 0.59 -19.52 -0.28
N LEU A 54 0.49 -18.22 -0.59
CA LEU A 54 -0.78 -17.48 -0.51
C LEU A 54 -1.55 -17.48 -1.85
N GLY A 55 -0.90 -17.82 -2.96
CA GLY A 55 -1.46 -17.65 -4.30
C GLY A 55 -1.70 -16.18 -4.66
N TRP A 56 -0.92 -15.26 -4.08
CA TRP A 56 -1.09 -13.81 -4.24
C TRP A 56 -0.08 -13.24 -5.23
N SER A 57 -0.48 -12.17 -5.92
CA SER A 57 0.46 -11.35 -6.68
C SER A 57 1.34 -10.52 -5.74
N GLU A 58 2.54 -10.14 -6.20
CA GLU A 58 3.43 -9.26 -5.43
C GLU A 58 2.73 -7.92 -5.09
N ARG A 59 1.93 -7.39 -6.02
CA ARG A 59 1.14 -6.16 -5.80
C ARG A 59 0.22 -6.29 -4.58
N ARG A 60 -0.52 -7.40 -4.45
CA ARG A 60 -1.45 -7.62 -3.34
C ARG A 60 -0.72 -7.74 -2.00
N ILE A 61 0.41 -8.46 -1.96
CA ILE A 61 1.25 -8.56 -0.76
C ILE A 61 1.79 -7.17 -0.37
N GLN A 62 2.21 -6.39 -1.35
CA GLN A 62 2.71 -5.04 -1.14
C GLN A 62 1.61 -4.11 -0.59
N ASP A 63 0.41 -4.16 -1.16
CA ASP A 63 -0.73 -3.37 -0.69
C ASP A 63 -1.12 -3.74 0.75
N ALA A 64 -1.17 -5.03 1.08
CA ALA A 64 -1.41 -5.50 2.45
C ALA A 64 -0.29 -5.05 3.41
N LYS A 65 0.98 -5.12 3.00
CA LYS A 65 2.10 -4.60 3.79
C LYS A 65 1.96 -3.10 4.06
N GLU A 66 1.57 -2.31 3.07
CA GLU A 66 1.38 -0.86 3.21
C GLU A 66 0.23 -0.52 4.16
N HIS A 67 -0.79 -1.36 4.23
CA HIS A 67 -1.94 -1.21 5.13
C HIS A 67 -1.74 -1.84 6.52
N SER A 68 -0.57 -2.42 6.81
CA SER A 68 -0.27 -3.08 8.09
C SER A 68 0.21 -2.13 9.20
N ASP A 69 0.18 -0.81 8.96
CA ASP A 69 0.68 0.23 9.87
C ASP A 69 2.12 -0.03 10.38
N GLY A 70 2.95 -0.65 9.55
CA GLY A 70 4.35 -0.96 9.87
C GLY A 70 4.56 -2.24 10.68
N ARG A 71 3.50 -3.02 10.96
CA ARG A 71 3.60 -4.36 11.58
C ARG A 71 4.35 -5.35 10.69
N ILE A 72 4.15 -5.23 9.37
CA ILE A 72 4.81 -6.07 8.37
C ILE A 72 5.95 -5.28 7.74
N ILE A 73 7.16 -5.83 7.81
CA ILE A 73 8.35 -5.24 7.24
C ILE A 73 8.74 -5.99 5.99
N SER A 74 9.36 -5.28 5.06
CA SER A 74 9.92 -5.85 3.84
C SER A 74 11.36 -5.42 3.66
N SER A 75 12.22 -6.36 3.28
CA SER A 75 13.61 -6.13 2.86
C SER A 75 13.78 -6.60 1.42
N SER A 76 14.60 -5.87 0.65
CA SER A 76 14.99 -6.25 -0.71
C SER A 76 15.57 -7.66 -0.79
N ARG A 77 16.39 -8.00 0.20
CA ARG A 77 17.26 -9.18 0.19
C ARG A 77 16.62 -10.37 0.87
N ARG A 78 15.72 -10.12 1.84
CA ARG A 78 15.22 -11.17 2.74
C ARG A 78 13.72 -11.45 2.58
N GLY A 79 12.95 -10.59 1.93
CA GLY A 79 11.51 -10.77 1.74
C GLY A 79 10.69 -10.04 2.80
N TYR A 80 9.77 -10.73 3.48
CA TYR A 80 8.83 -10.17 4.45
C TYR A 80 8.94 -10.80 5.84
N CYS A 81 8.65 -10.03 6.89
CA CYS A 81 8.60 -10.50 8.27
C CYS A 81 7.63 -9.67 9.13
N LEU A 82 7.31 -10.15 10.32
CA LEU A 82 6.69 -9.34 11.36
C LEU A 82 7.75 -8.53 12.10
N GLY A 83 7.43 -7.28 12.44
CA GLY A 83 8.41 -6.39 13.05
C GLY A 83 8.82 -6.73 14.48
N GLU A 84 7.99 -7.50 15.18
CA GLU A 84 8.27 -8.07 16.49
C GLU A 84 9.24 -9.27 16.42
N GLU A 85 9.35 -9.94 15.27
CA GLU A 85 10.26 -11.07 15.03
C GLU A 85 11.63 -10.62 14.46
N ALA A 86 11.76 -9.35 14.09
CA ALA A 86 12.99 -8.76 13.56
C ALA A 86 13.84 -8.17 14.70
N THR A 87 15.17 -8.33 14.63
CA THR A 87 16.05 -7.63 15.59
C THR A 87 16.04 -6.12 15.34
N VAL A 88 16.45 -5.33 16.33
CA VAL A 88 16.50 -3.85 16.22
C VAL A 88 17.37 -3.41 15.04
N GLU A 89 18.51 -4.08 14.84
CA GLU A 89 19.42 -3.83 13.71
C GLU A 89 18.75 -4.17 12.38
N GLU A 90 18.08 -5.32 12.28
CA GLU A 90 17.39 -5.75 11.06
C GLU A 90 16.22 -4.82 10.71
N TYR A 91 15.48 -4.39 11.73
CA TYR A 91 14.42 -3.39 11.61
C TYR A 91 14.99 -2.08 11.08
N ARG A 92 16.09 -1.60 11.67
CA ARG A 92 16.77 -0.36 11.27
C ARG A 92 17.29 -0.45 9.83
N GLU A 93 17.90 -1.57 9.45
CA GLU A 93 18.36 -1.83 8.08
C GLU A 93 17.20 -1.78 7.08
N ALA A 94 16.11 -2.50 7.35
CA ALA A 94 14.93 -2.50 6.50
C ALA A 94 14.30 -1.11 6.35
N MET A 95 14.21 -0.35 7.46
CA MET A 95 13.72 1.03 7.44
C MET A 95 14.64 1.97 6.67
N ASN A 96 15.96 1.80 6.79
CA ASN A 96 16.92 2.58 6.04
C ASN A 96 16.85 2.28 4.53
N GLU A 97 16.70 1.01 4.14
CA GLU A 97 16.46 0.62 2.75
C GLU A 97 15.19 1.29 2.19
N GLN A 98 14.09 1.28 2.96
CA GLN A 98 12.84 1.93 2.54
C GLN A 98 13.00 3.45 2.41
N ARG A 99 13.66 4.09 3.37
CA ARG A 99 13.96 5.54 3.31
C ARG A 99 14.83 5.90 2.11
N ALA A 100 15.82 5.07 1.78
CA ALA A 100 16.66 5.27 0.61
C ALA A 100 15.85 5.18 -0.69
N ARG A 101 14.97 4.17 -0.82
CA ARG A 101 14.06 4.05 -1.97
C ARG A 101 13.12 5.25 -2.09
N ALA A 102 12.50 5.67 -0.99
CA ALA A 102 11.59 6.81 -0.97
C ALA A 102 12.30 8.09 -1.44
N ARG A 103 13.53 8.33 -0.96
CA ARG A 103 14.37 9.45 -1.42
C ARG A 103 14.65 9.41 -2.92
N THR A 104 14.98 8.23 -3.48
CA THR A 104 15.22 8.08 -4.92
C THR A 104 13.97 8.40 -5.74
N ILE A 105 12.80 7.90 -5.31
CA ILE A 105 11.52 8.18 -5.96
C ILE A 105 11.21 9.68 -5.93
N LEU A 106 11.29 10.32 -4.75
CA LEU A 106 11.10 11.75 -4.57
C LEU A 106 12.06 12.59 -5.43
N SER A 107 13.34 12.20 -5.50
CA SER A 107 14.32 12.86 -6.37
C SER A 107 13.94 12.75 -7.85
N GLY A 108 13.40 11.59 -8.27
CA GLY A 108 12.84 11.39 -9.60
C GLY A 108 11.68 12.35 -9.88
N TYR A 109 10.69 12.42 -8.98
CA TYR A 109 9.56 13.34 -9.10
C TYR A 109 10.01 14.81 -9.16
N LEU A 110 10.95 15.23 -8.32
CA LEU A 110 11.47 16.60 -8.33
C LEU A 110 12.19 16.94 -9.65
N LYS A 111 12.94 15.99 -10.23
CA LYS A 111 13.56 16.15 -11.55
C LYS A 111 12.52 16.29 -12.66
N MET A 112 11.44 15.50 -12.60
CA MET A 112 10.34 15.60 -13.58
C MET A 112 9.59 16.92 -13.44
N ALA A 113 9.28 17.35 -12.22
CA ALA A 113 8.67 18.65 -11.96
C ALA A 113 9.54 19.80 -12.48
N ARG A 114 10.85 19.78 -12.21
CA ARG A 114 11.80 20.77 -12.73
C ARG A 114 11.84 20.79 -14.26
N ARG A 115 11.85 19.62 -14.91
CA ARG A 115 11.78 19.53 -16.39
C ARG A 115 10.46 20.05 -16.94
N PHE A 116 9.34 19.75 -16.29
CA PHE A 116 8.03 20.27 -16.67
C PHE A 116 7.99 21.80 -16.60
N HIS A 117 8.52 22.40 -15.53
CA HIS A 117 8.67 23.85 -15.42
C HIS A 117 9.60 24.47 -16.47
N GLN A 118 10.64 23.76 -16.91
CA GLN A 118 11.54 24.21 -17.99
C GLN A 118 10.93 24.11 -19.39
N LEU A 119 9.98 23.19 -19.58
CA LEU A 119 9.27 22.98 -20.85
C LEU A 119 8.02 23.84 -21.00
N GLN A 120 7.57 24.50 -19.92
CA GLN A 120 6.61 25.58 -20.07
C GLN A 120 7.37 26.74 -20.72
N PRO A 121 7.02 27.15 -21.97
CA PRO A 121 7.53 28.40 -22.48
C PRO A 121 7.14 29.48 -21.47
N THR A 122 8.08 30.32 -21.08
CA THR A 122 7.78 31.58 -20.40
C THR A 122 6.80 32.35 -21.27
N ALA A 123 5.51 32.15 -21.01
CA ALA A 123 4.43 32.96 -21.54
C ALA A 123 4.39 34.28 -20.75
N ALA A 124 5.50 35.01 -20.77
CA ALA A 124 5.64 36.39 -20.28
C ALA A 124 7.10 36.84 -20.44
N ALA A 125 7.41 37.41 -21.60
CA ALA A 125 8.20 38.63 -21.78
C ALA A 125 8.16 39.00 -23.27
#